data_AF-A0AA35X5Q9-F1
#
_entry.id   AF-A0AA35X5Q9-F1
#
_cell.length_a   1.000
_cell.length_b   1.000
_cell.length_c   1.000
_cell.angle_alpha   90.00
_cell.angle_beta   90.00
_cell.angle_gamma   90.00
#
_symmetry.space_group_name_H-M   'P 1'
#
loop_
_entity.id
_entity.type
_entity.pdbx_description
1 polymer ?
#
loop_
_entity_poly.entity_id
_entity_poly.type
_entity_poly.pdbx_seq_one_letter_code
_entity_poly.pdbx_strand_id
1 'polypeptide(L)' 'MLVLVARRTDSERCRFGFSVSKRVGNAVVRNRVKRRLKEVARVELLPRIECGWDFVVIARKDAADATITT' A
#
# COMPACT_ATOMS: atom_id res chain seq x y z
N MET A 1 -8.78 -2.89 -8.41
CA MET A 1 -8.71 -3.87 -7.31
C MET A 1 -7.39 -3.73 -6.55
N LEU A 2 -7.47 -3.46 -5.25
CA LEU A 2 -6.34 -3.48 -4.32
C LEU A 2 -6.40 -4.77 -3.50
N VAL A 3 -5.26 -5.42 -3.27
CA VAL A 3 -5.16 -6.54 -2.33
C VAL A 3 -4.25 -6.12 -1.20
N LEU A 4 -4.74 -6.20 0.04
CA LEU A 4 -3.95 -6.06 1.24
C LEU A 4 -3.69 -7.46 1.80
N VAL A 5 -2.42 -7.81 1.97
CA VAL A 5 -2.01 -9.00 2.73
C VAL A 5 -1.40 -8.52 4.03
N ALA A 6 -1.94 -8.96 5.16
CA ALA A 6 -1.41 -8.66 6.48
C ALA A 6 -0.89 -9.95 7.11
N ARG A 7 0.29 -9.89 7.71
CA ARG A 7 0.87 -10.98 8.48
C ARG A 7 1.32 -10.44 9.83
N ARG A 8 0.89 -11.11 10.90
CA ARG A 8 1.41 -10.83 12.24
C ARG A 8 2.85 -11.29 12.34
N THR A 9 3.69 -10.46 12.94
CA THR A 9 5.12 -10.69 13.14
C THR A 9 5.48 -10.26 14.56
N ASP A 10 6.48 -10.90 15.17
CA ASP A 10 6.96 -10.52 16.51
C ASP A 10 7.93 -9.32 16.46
N SER A 11 7.83 -8.48 15.44
CA SER A 11 8.67 -7.30 15.29
C SER A 11 8.06 -6.10 16.02
N GLU A 12 8.89 -5.34 16.72
CA GLU A 12 8.47 -4.09 17.38
C GLU A 12 8.10 -2.96 16.40
N ARG A 13 8.16 -3.20 15.08
CA ARG A 13 7.88 -2.21 14.04
C ARG A 13 6.87 -2.75 13.02
N CYS A 14 5.91 -1.91 12.63
CA CYS A 14 5.06 -2.19 11.48
C CYS A 14 5.83 -1.94 10.17
N ARG A 15 5.76 -2.88 9.22
CA ARG A 15 6.37 -2.72 7.89
C ARG A 15 5.28 -2.68 6.82
N PHE A 16 5.46 -1.76 5.86
CA PHE A 16 4.55 -1.61 4.72
C PHE A 16 5.30 -1.81 3.41
N GLY A 17 5.01 -2.91 2.73
CA GLY A 17 5.44 -3.22 1.38
C GLY A 17 4.40 -2.77 0.36
N PHE A 18 4.84 -2.12 -0.72
CA PHE A 18 3.97 -1.71 -1.82
C PHE A 18 4.45 -2.34 -3.12
N SER A 19 3.61 -3.18 -3.72
CA SER A 19 3.83 -3.80 -5.02
C SER A 19 2.86 -3.23 -6.05
N VAL A 20 3.38 -2.63 -7.11
CA VAL A 20 2.57 -2.05 -8.19
C VAL A 20 2.90 -2.77 -9.49
N SER A 21 1.89 -3.40 -10.10
CA SER A 21 2.07 -4.14 -11.35
C SER A 21 2.57 -3.23 -12.48
N LYS A 22 3.41 -3.75 -13.39
CA LYS A 22 3.78 -3.04 -14.63
C LYS A 22 2.54 -2.67 -15.48
N ARG A 23 1.43 -3.40 -15.34
CA ARG A 23 0.18 -3.14 -16.08
C ARG A 23 -0.59 -1.89 -15.62
N VAL A 24 -0.21 -1.29 -14.50
CA VAL A 24 -0.83 -0.06 -13.96
C VAL A 24 -0.45 1.18 -14.79
N GLY A 25 0.70 1.15 -15.48
CA GLY A 25 1.14 2.25 -16.33
C GLY A 25 2.66 2.39 -16.38
N ASN A 26 3.12 3.51 -16.95
CA ASN A 26 4.54 3.83 -17.04
C ASN A 26 5.19 4.03 -15.64
N ALA A 27 6.51 4.18 -15.60
CA ALA A 27 7.24 4.35 -14.34
C ALA A 27 6.74 5.54 -13.51
N VAL A 28 6.34 6.64 -14.16
CA VAL A 28 5.84 7.85 -13.50
C VAL A 28 4.49 7.59 -12.82
N VAL A 29 3.55 6.95 -13.51
CA VAL A 29 2.24 6.57 -12.96
C VAL A 29 2.41 5.60 -11.79
N ARG A 30 3.26 4.58 -11.94
CA ARG A 30 3.53 3.61 -10.85
C ARG A 30 4.15 4.27 -9.62
N ASN A 31 5.10 5.19 -9.81
CA ASN A 31 5.71 5.92 -8.70
C ASN A 31 4.70 6.86 -8.01
N ARG A 32 3.83 7.51 -8.78
CA ARG A 32 2.77 8.36 -8.24
C ARG A 32 1.79 7.54 -7.39
N VAL A 33 1.34 6.39 -7.89
CA VAL A 33 0.47 5.46 -7.14
C VAL A 33 1.16 4.97 -5.87
N LYS A 34 2.43 4.54 -5.96
CA LYS A 34 3.21 4.10 -4.80
C LYS A 34 3.36 5.20 -3.74
N ARG A 35 3.57 6.45 -4.16
CA ARG A 35 3.68 7.60 -3.25
C ARG A 35 2.36 7.87 -2.52
N ARG A 36 1.23 7.89 -3.25
CA ARG A 36 -0.10 8.08 -2.66
C ARG A 36 -0.45 6.96 -1.68
N LEU A 37 -0.21 5.70 -2.05
CA LEU A 37 -0.46 4.56 -1.16
C LEU A 37 0.38 4.62 0.12
N LYS A 38 1.65 5.05 0.02
CA LYS A 38 2.52 5.23 1.19
C LYS A 38 2.02 6.36 2.10
N GLU A 39 1.52 7.45 1.53
CA GLU A 39 0.97 8.58 2.29
C GLU A 39 -0.29 8.17 3.06
N VAL A 40 -1.25 7.53 2.40
CA VAL A 40 -2.46 6.99 3.05
C VAL A 40 -2.09 5.99 4.15
N ALA A 41 -1.15 5.09 3.88
CA ALA A 41 -0.69 4.14 4.90
C ALA A 41 -0.02 4.82 6.10
N ARG A 42 0.69 5.93 5.87
CA ARG A 42 1.32 6.69 6.96
C ARG A 42 0.30 7.46 7.80
N VAL A 43 -0.70 8.06 7.15
CA VAL A 43 -1.67 8.94 7.81
C VAL A 43 -2.80 8.16 8.48
N GLU A 44 -3.38 7.18 7.80
CA GLU A 44 -4.59 6.48 8.28
C GLU A 44 -4.27 5.17 9.00
N LEU A 45 -3.32 4.39 8.47
CA LEU A 45 -3.05 3.03 8.94
C LEU A 45 -2.05 3.03 10.10
N LEU A 46 -0.94 3.75 9.99
CA LEU A 46 0.11 3.77 11.01
C LEU A 46 -0.37 4.16 12.43
N PRO A 47 -1.26 5.16 12.61
CA PRO A 47 -1.75 5.52 13.94
C PRO A 47 -2.77 4.52 14.52
N ARG A 48 -3.36 3.67 13.68
CA ARG A 48 -4.43 2.74 14.06
C ARG A 48 -3.97 1.29 14.21
N ILE A 49 -2.71 1.01 13.91
CA ILE A 49 -2.16 -0.34 13.92
C ILE A 49 -1.12 -0.47 15.02
N GLU A 50 -1.30 -1.47 15.88
CA GLU A 50 -0.32 -1.86 16.90
C GLU A 50 0.95 -2.43 16.25
N CYS A 51 2.09 -2.31 16.91
CA CYS A 51 3.35 -2.89 16.42
C CYS A 51 3.22 -4.42 16.21
N GLY A 52 4.02 -4.99 15.29
CA GLY A 52 4.01 -6.43 15.02
C GLY A 52 3.18 -6.85 13.82
N TRP A 53 3.05 -5.99 12.81
CA TRP A 53 2.37 -6.34 11.57
C TRP A 53 3.18 -5.99 10.33
N ASP A 54 3.22 -6.93 9.40
CA ASP A 54 3.75 -6.76 8.05
C ASP A 54 2.58 -6.66 7.08
N PHE A 55 2.46 -5.53 6.40
CA PHE A 55 1.46 -5.27 5.38
C PHE A 55 2.09 -5.27 4.00
N VAL A 56 1.44 -5.94 3.05
CA VAL A 56 1.78 -5.86 1.63
C VAL A 56 0.55 -5.40 0.87
N VAL A 57 0.64 -4.20 0.30
CA VAL A 57 -0.38 -3.63 -0.58
C VAL A 57 0.01 -3.93 -2.02
N ILE A 58 -0.84 -4.67 -2.74
CA ILE A 58 -0.66 -5.03 -4.13
C ILE A 58 -1.68 -4.28 -4.98
N ALA A 59 -1.19 -3.33 -5.77
CA ALA A 59 -1.98 -2.59 -6.75
C ALA A 59 -1.96 -3.32 -8.11
N ARG A 60 -3.12 -3.88 -8.48
CA ARG A 60 -3.36 -4.49 -9.80
C ARG A 60 -3.92 -3.45 -10.78
N LYS A 61 -4.07 -3.82 -12.07
CA LYS A 61 -4.45 -2.93 -13.18
C LYS A 61 -5.64 -2.01 -12.83
N ASP A 62 -6.70 -2.56 -12.25
CA ASP A 62 -7.91 -1.80 -11.89
C ASP A 62 -7.76 -0.94 -10.62
N ALA A 63 -6.54 -0.79 -10.08
CA ALA A 63 -6.23 0.20 -9.05
C ALA A 63 -5.65 1.50 -9.63
N ALA A 64 -5.28 1.51 -10.92
CA ALA A 64 -4.84 2.72 -11.61
C ALA A 64 -5.99 3.73 -11.76
N ASP A 65 -7.19 3.22 -12.06
CA ASP A 65 -8.42 4.00 -12.26
C ASP A 65 -9.25 4.17 -10.97
N ALA A 66 -8.79 3.61 -9.84
CA ALA A 66 -9.50 3.71 -8.58
C ALA A 66 -9.26 5.09 -7.96
N THR A 67 -10.32 5.89 -7.86
CA THR A 67 -10.34 7.12 -7.07
C THR A 67 -10.12 6.77 -5.61
N ILE A 68 -9.05 7.29 -5.02
CA ILE A 68 -8.82 7.21 -3.57
C ILE A 68 -9.75 8.24 -2.94
N THR A 69 -10.90 7.79 -2.45
CA THR A 69 -11.80 8.61 -1.63
C THR A 69 -11.29 8.52 -0.18
N THR A 70 -10.84 9.67 0.33
CA THR A 70 -10.42 9.89 1.72
C THR A 70 -11.56 9.65 2.69
#